data_AF-A0A947AH60-F1
#
_entry.id   AF-A0A947AH60-F1
#
_cell.length_a   1.000
_cell.length_b   1.000
_cell.length_c   1.000
_cell.angle_alpha   90.00
_cell.angle_beta   90.00
_cell.angle_gamma   90.00
#
_symmetry.space_group_name_H-M   'P 1'
#
loop_
_entity.id
_entity.type
_entity.pdbx_description
1 polymer ?
#
loop_
_entity_poly.entity_id
_entity_poly.type
_entity_poly.pdbx_seq_one_letter_code
_entity_poly.pdbx_strand_id
1 'polypeptide(L)'
;MINQIFLYLGAFFTFVWGVAHLFPTRSVVEGFGEISQDNKRIITMEWIVEGVSLIFIGLLVTAVAWIDYSSTVSRVIYWTCFAQLNVLSIVSLFTGFKVSFLPFKLCPIIFTGSSVLIALGILL
;
A
#
# COMPACT_ATOMS: atom_id res chain seq x y z
N MET A 1 10.81 21.76 2.37
CA MET A 1 10.97 21.19 1.00
C MET A 1 11.33 19.71 1.03
N ILE A 2 12.39 19.30 1.75
CA ILE A 2 12.79 17.87 1.83
C ILE A 2 11.68 16.98 2.42
N ASN A 3 10.91 17.52 3.36
CA ASN A 3 9.80 16.85 4.05
C ASN A 3 8.70 16.46 3.06
N GLN A 4 8.30 17.40 2.19
CA GLN A 4 7.32 17.15 1.14
C GLN A 4 7.83 16.15 0.09
N ILE A 5 9.12 16.15 -0.23
CA ILE A 5 9.70 15.15 -1.15
C ILE A 5 9.49 13.74 -0.59
N PHE A 6 9.76 13.52 0.69
CA PHE A 6 9.52 12.22 1.33
C PHE A 6 8.03 11.84 1.33
N LEU A 7 7.12 12.79 1.62
CA LEU A 7 5.68 12.56 1.56
C LEU A 7 5.24 12.15 0.15
N TYR A 8 5.69 12.86 -0.88
CA TYR A 8 5.34 12.53 -2.28
C TYR A 8 5.96 11.21 -2.73
N LEU A 9 7.17 10.87 -2.32
CA LEU A 9 7.78 9.57 -2.63
C LEU A 9 7.03 8.41 -1.97
N GLY A 10 6.71 8.54 -0.68
CA GLY A 10 5.91 7.54 0.04
C GLY A 10 4.51 7.37 -0.58
N ALA A 11 3.87 8.48 -0.96
CA ALA A 11 2.60 8.48 -1.67
C ALA A 11 2.70 7.80 -3.05
N PHE A 12 3.73 8.15 -3.82
CA PHE A 12 3.98 7.61 -5.16
C PHE A 12 4.17 6.10 -5.13
N PHE A 13 5.06 5.58 -4.27
CA PHE A 13 5.27 4.14 -4.18
C PHE A 13 4.01 3.39 -3.74
N THR A 14 3.27 3.95 -2.77
CA THR A 14 2.00 3.36 -2.32
C THR A 14 0.97 3.32 -3.46
N PHE A 15 0.81 4.43 -4.19
CA PHE A 15 -0.13 4.53 -5.30
C PHE A 15 0.23 3.57 -6.44
N VAL A 16 1.48 3.62 -6.91
CA VAL A 16 1.95 2.79 -8.02
C VAL A 16 1.83 1.31 -7.67
N TRP A 17 2.12 0.93 -6.42
CA TRP A 17 1.96 -0.44 -5.98
C TRP A 17 0.50 -0.90 -5.91
N GLY A 18 -0.42 0.01 -5.53
CA GLY A 18 -1.85 -0.25 -5.62
C GLY A 18 -2.33 -0.45 -7.06
N VAL A 19 -1.82 0.34 -8.02
CA VAL A 19 -2.08 0.12 -9.45
C VAL A 19 -1.50 -1.22 -9.92
N ALA A 20 -0.30 -1.57 -9.46
CA ALA A 20 0.35 -2.84 -9.76
C ALA A 20 -0.39 -4.06 -9.19
N HIS A 21 -1.20 -3.90 -8.13
CA HIS A 21 -2.12 -4.94 -7.70
C HIS A 21 -3.23 -5.15 -8.74
N LEU A 22 -3.85 -4.08 -9.24
CA LEU A 22 -5.03 -4.24 -10.09
C LEU A 22 -4.70 -4.82 -11.48
N PHE A 23 -3.56 -4.47 -12.09
CA PHE A 23 -3.26 -4.80 -13.49
C PHE A 23 -3.12 -6.32 -13.79
N PRO A 24 -2.37 -7.11 -13.01
CA PRO A 24 -2.20 -8.54 -13.26
C PRO A 24 -3.23 -9.44 -12.56
N THR A 25 -4.32 -8.90 -12.00
CA THR A 25 -5.26 -9.65 -11.13
C THR A 25 -5.67 -11.01 -11.69
N ARG A 26 -6.06 -11.06 -12.97
CA ARG A 26 -6.48 -12.32 -13.61
C ARG A 26 -5.36 -13.37 -13.63
N SER A 27 -4.16 -12.96 -14.04
CA SER A 27 -2.98 -13.84 -14.09
C SER A 27 -2.55 -14.31 -12.70
N VAL A 28 -2.69 -13.46 -11.69
CA VAL A 28 -2.42 -13.81 -10.28
C VAL A 28 -3.38 -14.91 -9.81
N VAL A 29 -4.68 -14.72 -10.03
CA VAL A 29 -5.72 -15.67 -9.60
C VAL A 29 -5.60 -17.02 -10.31
N GLU A 30 -5.28 -17.00 -11.61
CA GLU A 30 -5.01 -18.22 -12.39
C GLU A 30 -3.74 -18.96 -11.89
N GLY A 31 -2.77 -18.24 -11.32
CA GLY A 31 -1.53 -18.79 -10.77
C GLY A 31 -1.68 -19.64 -9.49
N PHE A 32 -2.84 -19.60 -8.82
CA PHE A 32 -3.12 -20.42 -7.62
C PHE A 32 -3.53 -21.87 -7.94
N GLY A 33 -3.66 -22.24 -9.21
CA GLY A 33 -3.95 -23.61 -9.64
C GLY A 33 -5.42 -24.02 -9.50
N GLU A 34 -5.64 -25.31 -9.25
CA GLU A 34 -6.95 -25.97 -9.16
C GLU A 34 -7.60 -25.68 -7.78
N ILE A 35 -8.06 -24.45 -7.57
CA ILE A 35 -8.92 -24.07 -6.43
C ILE A 35 -10.38 -23.85 -6.86
N SER A 36 -11.31 -23.95 -5.92
CA SER A 36 -12.74 -23.73 -6.18
C SER A 36 -13.00 -22.33 -6.76
N GLN A 37 -14.10 -22.19 -7.51
CA GLN A 37 -14.50 -20.89 -8.07
C GLN A 37 -14.76 -19.84 -6.99
N ASP A 38 -15.30 -20.25 -5.84
CA ASP A 38 -15.53 -19.34 -4.72
C ASP A 38 -14.22 -18.85 -4.11
N ASN A 39 -13.22 -19.73 -3.94
CA ASN A 39 -11.90 -19.31 -3.49
C ASN A 39 -11.23 -18.35 -4.49
N LYS A 40 -11.37 -18.58 -5.80
CA LYS A 40 -10.86 -17.65 -6.83
C LYS A 40 -11.52 -16.27 -6.70
N ARG A 41 -12.83 -16.23 -6.46
CA ARG A 41 -13.58 -14.97 -6.27
C ARG A 41 -13.14 -14.25 -4.99
N ILE A 42 -12.95 -14.96 -3.88
CA ILE A 42 -12.51 -14.38 -2.61
C ILE A 42 -11.09 -13.79 -2.77
N ILE A 43 -10.15 -14.54 -3.35
CA ILE A 43 -8.79 -14.04 -3.60
C ILE A 43 -8.82 -12.81 -4.52
N THR A 44 -9.63 -12.84 -5.58
CA THR A 44 -9.80 -11.68 -6.48
C THR A 44 -10.31 -10.46 -5.72
N MET A 45 -11.30 -10.65 -4.84
CA MET A 45 -11.87 -9.58 -4.03
C MET A 45 -10.82 -8.99 -3.09
N GLU A 46 -10.12 -9.81 -2.32
CA GLU A 46 -9.08 -9.35 -1.38
C GLU A 46 -7.97 -8.59 -2.11
N TRP A 47 -7.52 -9.14 -3.24
CA TRP A 47 -6.48 -8.54 -4.08
C TRP A 47 -6.88 -7.16 -4.63
N ILE A 48 -8.13 -7.01 -5.10
CA ILE A 48 -8.66 -5.72 -5.57
C ILE A 48 -8.81 -4.74 -4.40
N VAL A 49 -9.35 -5.19 -3.27
CA VAL A 49 -9.56 -4.33 -2.09
C VAL A 49 -8.24 -3.78 -1.58
N GLU A 50 -7.19 -4.60 -1.52
CA GLU A 50 -5.84 -4.15 -1.17
C GLU A 50 -5.33 -3.10 -2.16
N GLY A 51 -5.41 -3.38 -3.47
CA GLY A 51 -4.98 -2.43 -4.51
C GLY A 51 -5.70 -1.08 -4.45
N VAL A 52 -7.04 -1.09 -4.32
CA VAL A 52 -7.86 0.13 -4.18
C VAL A 52 -7.52 0.90 -2.91
N SER A 53 -7.29 0.20 -1.79
CA SER A 53 -6.93 0.83 -0.52
C SER A 53 -5.59 1.56 -0.62
N LEU A 54 -4.60 0.96 -1.29
CA LEU A 54 -3.28 1.57 -1.51
C LEU A 54 -3.36 2.79 -2.44
N ILE A 55 -4.14 2.71 -3.52
CA ILE A 55 -4.41 3.86 -4.39
C ILE A 55 -5.02 5.01 -3.57
N PHE A 56 -6.02 4.72 -2.75
CA PHE A 56 -6.65 5.71 -1.88
C PHE A 56 -5.65 6.35 -0.92
N ILE A 57 -4.82 5.55 -0.22
CA ILE A 57 -3.80 6.07 0.71
C ILE A 57 -2.81 6.97 -0.03
N GLY A 58 -2.31 6.55 -1.20
CA GLY A 58 -1.38 7.36 -2.00
C GLY A 58 -1.99 8.69 -2.44
N LEU A 59 -3.25 8.67 -2.90
CA LEU A 59 -3.98 9.90 -3.26
C LEU A 59 -4.21 10.80 -2.05
N LEU A 60 -4.59 10.23 -0.90
CA LEU A 60 -4.82 10.97 0.34
C LEU A 60 -3.54 11.68 0.80
N VAL A 61 -2.42 10.98 0.88
CA VAL A 61 -1.13 11.57 1.28
C VAL A 61 -0.72 12.67 0.29
N THR A 62 -0.89 12.45 -1.02
CA THR A 62 -0.59 13.45 -2.05
C THR A 62 -1.45 14.71 -1.88
N ALA A 63 -2.76 14.55 -1.68
CA ALA A 63 -3.69 15.66 -1.54
C ALA A 63 -3.38 16.49 -0.30
N VAL A 64 -3.12 15.84 0.83
CA VAL A 64 -2.76 16.54 2.08
C VAL A 64 -1.41 17.25 1.94
N ALA A 65 -0.42 16.63 1.29
CA ALA A 65 0.89 17.22 1.07
C ALA A 65 0.86 18.44 0.13
N TRP A 66 -0.09 18.44 -0.81
CA TRP A 66 -0.34 19.54 -1.74
C TRP A 66 -1.07 20.72 -1.10
N ILE A 67 -2.11 20.46 -0.31
CA ILE A 67 -2.99 21.50 0.26
C ILE A 67 -2.33 22.19 1.45
N ASP A 68 -1.96 21.41 2.47
CA ASP A 68 -1.32 21.91 3.69
C ASP A 68 -0.59 20.77 4.37
N TYR A 69 0.70 20.61 4.05
CA TYR A 69 1.48 19.50 4.57
C TYR A 69 1.85 19.62 6.06
N SER A 70 1.61 20.76 6.70
CA SER A 70 2.26 21.11 7.97
C SER A 70 1.36 21.16 9.19
N SER A 71 0.04 21.33 8.99
CA SER A 71 -0.91 21.45 10.11
C SER A 71 -1.04 20.18 10.95
N THR A 72 -1.57 20.37 12.16
CA THR A 72 -1.87 19.29 13.10
C THR A 72 -2.79 18.24 12.49
N VAL A 73 -3.79 18.65 11.71
CA VAL A 73 -4.72 17.72 11.03
C VAL A 73 -3.96 16.86 10.02
N SER A 74 -3.11 17.47 9.20
CA SER A 74 -2.30 16.76 8.22
C SER A 74 -1.37 15.74 8.87
N ARG A 75 -0.73 16.10 9.98
CA ARG A 75 0.10 15.18 10.77
C ARG A 75 -0.68 13.97 11.27
N VAL A 76 -1.91 14.18 11.76
CA VAL A 76 -2.79 13.07 12.18
C VAL A 76 -3.08 12.15 11.01
N ILE A 77 -3.45 12.70 9.84
CA ILE A 77 -3.73 11.90 8.64
C ILE A 77 -2.51 11.08 8.22
N TYR A 78 -1.32 11.69 8.20
CA TYR A 78 -0.09 10.97 7.85
C TYR A 78 0.25 9.86 8.85
N TRP A 79 0.07 10.10 10.16
CA TRP A 79 0.26 9.06 11.18
C TRP A 79 -0.75 7.93 11.06
N THR A 80 -2.01 8.23 10.70
CA THR A 80 -3.02 7.20 10.41
C THR A 80 -2.64 6.37 9.19
N CYS A 81 -2.16 7.01 8.11
CA CYS A 81 -1.68 6.31 6.92
C CYS A 81 -0.43 5.46 7.23
N PHE A 82 0.50 5.99 8.01
CA PHE A 82 1.66 5.26 8.52
C PHE A 82 1.24 4.01 9.29
N ALA A 83 0.30 4.14 10.24
CA ALA A 83 -0.19 3.02 11.02
C ALA A 83 -0.84 1.95 10.13
N GLN A 84 -1.72 2.36 9.20
CA GLN A 84 -2.39 1.44 8.29
C GLN A 84 -1.41 0.68 7.38
N LEU A 85 -0.41 1.35 6.80
CA LEU A 85 0.61 0.69 5.98
C LEU A 85 1.43 -0.33 6.78
N ASN A 86 1.73 -0.05 8.05
CA ASN A 86 2.41 -1.01 8.91
C ASN A 86 1.52 -2.20 9.28
N VAL A 87 0.22 -1.98 9.51
CA VAL A 87 -0.75 -3.08 9.71
C VAL A 87 -0.80 -3.98 8.48
N LEU A 88 -0.94 -3.41 7.28
CA LEU A 88 -0.92 -4.17 6.02
C LEU A 88 0.41 -4.90 5.80
N SER A 89 1.53 -4.27 6.16
CA SER A 89 2.87 -4.89 6.10
C SER A 89 2.96 -6.11 7.01
N ILE A 90 2.49 -5.99 8.25
CA ILE A 90 2.46 -7.09 9.22
C ILE A 90 1.59 -8.24 8.70
N VAL A 91 0.36 -7.94 8.25
CA VAL A 91 -0.54 -8.95 7.67
C VAL A 91 0.16 -9.66 6.51
N SER A 92 0.72 -8.90 5.57
CA SER A 92 1.41 -9.45 4.39
C SER A 92 2.62 -10.30 4.74
N LEU A 93 3.39 -9.91 5.76
CA LEU A 93 4.55 -10.67 6.23
C LEU A 93 4.14 -12.04 6.79
N PHE A 94 3.00 -12.12 7.48
CA PHE A 94 2.52 -13.37 8.09
C PHE A 94 1.65 -14.22 7.17
N THR A 95 1.09 -13.65 6.10
CA THR A 95 0.24 -14.32 5.11
C THR A 95 0.96 -14.45 3.76
N GLY A 96 0.92 -13.42 2.92
CA GLY A 96 1.37 -13.42 1.53
C GLY A 96 2.85 -13.75 1.34
N PHE A 97 3.72 -13.33 2.26
CA PHE A 97 5.17 -13.56 2.15
C PHE A 97 5.56 -15.05 2.10
N LYS A 98 4.70 -15.93 2.64
CA LYS A 98 4.88 -17.38 2.62
C LYS A 98 4.53 -18.01 1.27
N VAL A 99 3.86 -17.28 0.38
CA VAL A 99 3.49 -17.73 -0.96
C VAL A 99 4.70 -17.64 -1.89
N SER A 100 4.83 -18.56 -2.86
CA SER A 100 5.92 -18.57 -3.84
C SER A 100 5.85 -17.40 -4.83
N PHE A 101 4.71 -16.71 -4.91
CA PHE A 101 4.46 -15.62 -5.84
C PHE A 101 5.13 -14.33 -5.39
N LEU A 102 6.03 -13.80 -6.23
CA LEU A 102 6.93 -12.70 -5.91
C LEU A 102 6.21 -11.40 -5.48
N PRO A 103 5.11 -10.94 -6.11
CA PRO A 103 4.41 -9.74 -5.66
C PRO A 103 4.01 -9.75 -4.19
N PHE A 104 3.52 -10.87 -3.65
CA PHE A 104 3.19 -10.96 -2.22
C PHE A 104 4.41 -10.81 -1.30
N LYS A 105 5.61 -11.20 -1.78
CA LYS A 105 6.86 -11.01 -1.02
C LYS A 105 7.33 -9.56 -1.02
N LEU A 106 6.95 -8.79 -2.04
CA LEU A 106 7.30 -7.38 -2.17
C LEU A 106 6.35 -6.46 -1.40
N CYS A 107 5.08 -6.85 -1.19
CA CYS A 107 4.10 -6.08 -0.41
C CYS A 107 4.64 -5.55 0.93
N PRO A 108 5.13 -6.40 1.86
CA PRO A 108 5.59 -5.91 3.16
C PRO A 108 6.80 -4.97 3.04
N ILE A 109 7.67 -5.17 2.04
CA ILE A 109 8.82 -4.31 1.81
C ILE A 109 8.36 -2.93 1.33
N ILE A 110 7.44 -2.89 0.36
CA ILE A 110 6.94 -1.64 -0.22
C ILE A 110 6.07 -0.87 0.78
N PHE A 111 5.20 -1.55 1.53
CA PHE A 111 4.39 -0.91 2.57
C PHE A 111 5.24 -0.29 3.67
N THR A 112 6.26 -1.02 4.13
CA THR A 112 7.19 -0.52 5.14
C THR A 112 8.06 0.62 4.60
N GLY A 113 8.56 0.49 3.36
CA GLY A 113 9.34 1.54 2.71
C GLY A 113 8.53 2.84 2.57
N SER A 114 7.29 2.74 2.06
CA SER A 114 6.37 3.87 1.96
C SER A 114 6.02 4.48 3.31
N SER A 115 5.79 3.66 4.34
CA SER A 115 5.47 4.16 5.68
C SER A 115 6.67 4.90 6.29
N VAL A 116 7.89 4.38 6.14
CA VAL A 116 9.12 5.07 6.57
C VAL A 116 9.29 6.40 5.86
N LEU A 117 9.07 6.46 4.55
CA LEU A 117 9.14 7.73 3.80
C LEU A 117 8.10 8.74 4.31
N ILE A 118 6.87 8.30 4.57
CA ILE A 118 5.83 9.16 5.16
C ILE A 118 6.28 9.66 6.54
N ALA A 119 6.80 8.78 7.40
CA ALA A 119 7.30 9.16 8.72
C ALA A 119 8.45 10.17 8.65
N LEU A 120 9.41 9.97 7.76
CA LEU A 120 10.51 10.92 7.52
C LEU A 120 9.97 12.28 7.05
N GLY A 121 8.94 12.29 6.20
CA GLY A 121 8.26 13.51 5.77
C GLY A 121 7.49 14.24 6.87
N ILE A 122 7.15 13.57 7.97
CA ILE A 122 6.54 14.17 9.15
C ILE A 122 7.61 14.73 10.12
N LEU A 123 8.73 14.00 10.28
CA LEU A 123 9.71 14.20 11.35
C LEU A 123 10.85 15.15 11.02
N LEU A 124 11.32 15.12 9.77
CA LEU A 124 12.27 16.10 9.23
C LEU A 124 11.49 17.34 8.79
#